data_AF-A0A7J9BPI6-F1
#
_entry.id   AF-A0A7J9BPI6-F1
#
_cell.length_a   1.000
_cell.length_b   1.000
_cell.length_c   1.000
_cell.angle_alpha   90.00
_cell.angle_beta   90.00
_cell.angle_gamma   90.00
#
_symmetry.space_group_name_H-M   'P 1'
#
loop_
_entity.id
_entity.type
_entity.pdbx_description
1 polymer ?
#
loop_
_entity_poly.entity_id
_entity_poly.type
_entity_poly.pdbx_seq_one_letter_code
_entity_poly.pdbx_strand_id
1 'polypeptide(L)'
;MESQFIIVFSKILTVTDVKKSLAVPSSTLHLFPPFINGGHKVTFPVVSGTSRWTIDCTTRRMGYKKPVLSGKPWLRFATAHKLQVGDRFTLYEVKDQGGPSYYRVEVGREIYFLGIPDGGANAMGHQGLLRQPTTPYGVELALTLAPPNVE
;
A
#
# COMPACT_ATOMS: atom_id res chain seq x y z
N MET A 1 1.86 22.73 -10.72
CA MET A 1 1.12 21.78 -11.58
C MET A 1 0.77 20.58 -10.74
N GLU A 2 -0.51 20.23 -10.67
CA GLU A 2 -1.01 19.21 -9.75
C GLU A 2 -1.20 17.88 -10.48
N SER A 3 -0.54 16.83 -9.99
CA SER A 3 -0.79 15.45 -10.40
C SER A 3 -2.12 14.98 -9.84
N GLN A 4 -2.94 14.31 -10.64
CA GLN A 4 -4.18 13.70 -10.16
C GLN A 4 -3.93 12.25 -9.73
N PHE A 5 -4.36 11.91 -8.52
CA PHE A 5 -4.25 10.57 -7.96
C PHE A 5 -5.63 9.89 -7.98
N ILE A 6 -5.78 8.86 -8.81
CA ILE A 6 -7.00 8.06 -8.88
C ILE A 6 -6.77 6.76 -8.12
N ILE A 7 -7.58 6.48 -7.10
CA ILE A 7 -7.50 5.21 -6.38
C ILE A 7 -8.00 4.10 -7.31
N VAL A 8 -7.11 3.17 -7.64
CA VAL A 8 -7.47 1.94 -8.37
C VAL A 8 -8.16 0.98 -7.43
N PHE A 9 -7.53 0.68 -6.29
CA PHE A 9 -8.17 -0.05 -5.19
C PHE A 9 -7.41 0.16 -3.88
N SER A 10 -8.11 -0.06 -2.77
CA SER A 10 -7.50 -0.11 -1.44
C SER A 10 -8.06 -1.28 -0.65
N LYS A 11 -7.21 -1.94 0.15
CA LYS A 11 -7.58 -3.16 0.86
C LYS A 11 -6.73 -3.37 2.12
N ILE A 12 -7.37 -3.85 3.19
CA ILE A 12 -6.68 -4.38 4.38
C ILE A 12 -6.14 -5.78 4.07
N LEU A 13 -4.85 -5.97 4.29
CA LEU A 13 -4.14 -7.19 3.94
C LEU A 13 -4.49 -8.35 4.89
N THR A 14 -4.85 -9.47 4.30
CA THR A 14 -5.05 -10.75 5.02
C THR A 14 -3.76 -11.59 5.03
N VAL A 15 -3.78 -12.68 5.79
CA VAL A 15 -2.69 -13.68 5.81
C VAL A 15 -2.35 -14.16 4.40
N THR A 16 -3.36 -14.42 3.57
CA THR A 16 -3.17 -14.88 2.18
C THR A 16 -2.52 -13.80 1.31
N ASP A 17 -2.93 -12.54 1.51
CA ASP A 17 -2.40 -11.42 0.75
C ASP A 17 -0.90 -11.25 0.99
N VAL A 18 -0.48 -11.30 2.26
CA VAL A 18 0.94 -11.15 2.62
C VAL A 18 1.78 -12.36 2.19
N LYS A 19 1.28 -13.59 2.44
CA LYS A 19 2.09 -14.81 2.30
C LYS A 19 2.06 -15.44 0.90
N LYS A 20 1.06 -15.14 0.08
CA LYS A 20 0.85 -15.81 -1.22
C LYS A 20 0.56 -14.85 -2.36
N SER A 21 -0.55 -14.14 -2.28
CA SER A 21 -1.05 -13.28 -3.36
C SER A 21 -2.11 -12.32 -2.88
N LEU A 22 -2.02 -11.07 -3.33
CA LEU A 22 -3.01 -10.04 -3.05
C LEU A 22 -4.19 -10.18 -4.01
N ALA A 23 -5.37 -10.48 -3.48
CA ALA A 23 -6.59 -10.49 -4.29
C ALA A 23 -6.99 -9.06 -4.68
N VAL A 24 -7.15 -8.83 -5.99
CA VAL A 24 -7.59 -7.56 -6.57
C VAL A 24 -9.12 -7.59 -6.72
N PRO A 25 -9.84 -6.53 -6.33
CA PRO A 25 -11.28 -6.44 -6.61
C PRO A 25 -11.53 -6.48 -8.13
N SER A 26 -12.36 -7.41 -8.60
CA SER A 26 -12.55 -7.57 -10.05
C SER A 26 -13.19 -6.36 -10.73
N SER A 27 -13.96 -5.56 -9.98
CA SER A 27 -14.54 -4.31 -10.48
C SER A 27 -13.48 -3.31 -10.92
N THR A 28 -12.25 -3.39 -10.41
CA THR A 28 -11.17 -2.43 -10.70
C THR A 28 -10.24 -2.91 -11.81
N LEU A 29 -10.47 -4.09 -12.38
CA LEU A 29 -9.61 -4.70 -13.40
C LEU A 29 -9.47 -3.84 -14.67
N HIS A 30 -10.50 -3.07 -15.02
CA HIS A 30 -10.49 -2.17 -16.18
C HIS A 30 -9.53 -0.97 -16.01
N LEU A 31 -9.06 -0.71 -14.80
CA LEU A 31 -8.09 0.35 -14.48
C LEU A 31 -6.63 -0.16 -14.51
N PHE A 32 -6.41 -1.45 -14.77
CA PHE A 32 -5.08 -2.02 -14.97
C PHE A 32 -4.68 -1.96 -16.45
N PRO A 33 -3.38 -2.09 -16.77
CA PRO A 33 -2.97 -2.20 -18.15
C PRO A 33 -3.62 -3.43 -18.82
N PRO A 34 -3.98 -3.34 -20.11
CA PRO A 34 -4.73 -4.39 -20.78
C PRO A 34 -3.91 -5.68 -20.88
N PHE A 35 -4.60 -6.83 -20.79
CA PHE A 35 -4.01 -8.12 -21.09
C PHE A 35 -3.88 -8.28 -22.61
N ILE A 36 -2.66 -8.39 -23.10
CA ILE A 36 -2.38 -8.49 -24.54
C ILE A 36 -2.61 -9.93 -25.05
N ASN A 37 -3.16 -10.07 -26.27
CA ASN A 37 -3.33 -11.34 -26.99
C ASN A 37 -4.10 -12.43 -26.22
N GLY A 38 -5.13 -12.06 -25.46
CA GLY A 38 -5.90 -13.01 -24.66
C GLY A 38 -5.12 -13.61 -23.50
N GLY A 39 -3.97 -13.02 -23.15
CA GLY A 39 -3.15 -13.43 -22.03
C GLY A 39 -3.87 -13.32 -20.68
N HIS A 40 -3.30 -13.97 -19.66
CA HIS A 40 -3.83 -13.99 -18.30
C HIS A 40 -2.90 -13.36 -17.28
N LYS A 41 -1.83 -12.71 -17.76
CA LYS A 41 -0.85 -12.01 -16.95
C LYS A 41 -0.53 -10.68 -17.60
N VAL A 42 -0.49 -9.64 -16.79
CA VAL A 42 0.05 -8.34 -17.15
C VAL A 42 1.11 -7.96 -16.11
N THR A 43 2.25 -7.50 -16.59
CA THR A 43 3.37 -7.06 -15.76
C THR A 43 3.51 -5.56 -15.95
N PHE A 44 3.49 -4.81 -14.85
CA PHE A 44 3.52 -3.35 -14.91
C PHE A 44 4.39 -2.76 -13.79
N PRO A 45 5.06 -1.62 -14.05
CA PRO A 45 5.84 -0.92 -13.05
C PRO A 45 4.94 -0.17 -12.06
N VAL A 46 5.34 -0.15 -10.80
CA VAL A 46 4.74 0.68 -9.75
C VAL A 46 5.83 1.44 -9.01
N VAL A 47 5.52 2.65 -8.57
CA VAL A 47 6.38 3.45 -7.69
C VAL A 47 5.94 3.24 -6.24
N SER A 48 6.88 2.99 -5.34
CA SER A 48 6.61 2.97 -3.90
C SER A 48 7.75 3.63 -3.15
N GLY A 49 7.45 4.73 -2.45
CA GLY A 49 8.46 5.66 -1.95
C GLY A 49 9.31 6.20 -3.12
N THR A 50 10.63 6.09 -3.00
CA THR A 50 11.60 6.47 -4.04
C THR A 50 11.97 5.32 -4.99
N SER A 51 11.42 4.13 -4.78
CA SER A 51 11.81 2.91 -5.50
C SER A 51 10.77 2.50 -6.54
N ARG A 52 11.25 1.98 -7.67
CA ARG A 52 10.42 1.33 -8.70
C ARG A 52 10.39 -0.16 -8.48
N TRP A 53 9.19 -0.73 -8.58
CA TRP A 53 8.91 -2.15 -8.44
C TRP A 53 8.18 -2.63 -9.68
N THR A 54 8.31 -3.90 -9.98
CA THR A 54 7.51 -4.57 -11.01
C THR A 54 6.54 -5.52 -10.33
N ILE A 55 5.26 -5.45 -10.68
CA ILE A 55 4.24 -6.35 -10.15
C ILE A 55 3.54 -7.07 -11.31
N ASP A 56 3.20 -8.34 -11.06
CA ASP A 56 2.39 -9.15 -11.97
C ASP A 56 0.94 -9.17 -11.46
N CYS A 57 -0.01 -8.73 -12.28
CA CYS A 57 -1.42 -9.02 -12.10
C CYS A 57 -1.80 -10.20 -13.01
N THR A 58 -2.41 -11.22 -12.43
CA THR A 58 -2.82 -12.44 -13.13
C THR A 58 -4.30 -12.71 -12.93
N THR A 59 -4.97 -13.24 -13.94
CA THR A 59 -6.35 -13.72 -13.85
C THR A 59 -6.42 -15.24 -13.96
N ARG A 60 -7.46 -15.85 -13.40
CA ARG A 60 -7.72 -17.28 -13.61
C ARG A 60 -7.97 -17.56 -15.10
N ARG A 61 -7.46 -18.70 -15.57
CA ARG A 61 -7.66 -19.16 -16.96
C ARG A 61 -9.09 -19.64 -17.23
N MET A 62 -9.72 -20.26 -16.23
CA MET A 62 -11.06 -20.84 -16.33
C MET A 62 -11.99 -20.27 -15.26
N GLY A 63 -13.27 -20.13 -15.63
CA GLY A 63 -14.32 -19.61 -14.75
C GLY A 63 -14.21 -18.10 -14.52
N TYR A 64 -14.68 -17.65 -13.35
CA TYR A 64 -14.62 -16.23 -12.97
C TYR A 64 -13.17 -15.72 -12.97
N LYS A 65 -12.89 -14.70 -13.79
CA LYS A 65 -11.56 -14.09 -13.99
C LYS A 65 -11.12 -13.26 -12.79
N LYS A 66 -10.97 -13.90 -11.63
CA LYS A 66 -10.51 -13.25 -10.39
C LYS A 66 -9.06 -12.77 -10.58
N PRO A 67 -8.80 -11.45 -10.48
CA PRO A 67 -7.45 -10.92 -10.58
C PRO A 67 -6.70 -11.04 -9.25
N VAL A 68 -5.41 -11.33 -9.32
CA VAL A 68 -4.51 -11.42 -8.16
C VAL A 68 -3.13 -10.86 -8.52
N LEU A 69 -2.53 -10.10 -7.60
CA LEU A 69 -1.10 -9.82 -7.64
C LEU A 69 -0.38 -11.01 -7.03
N SER A 70 0.47 -11.70 -7.81
CA SER A 70 1.00 -13.00 -7.38
C SER A 70 2.41 -13.28 -7.87
N GLY A 71 2.93 -14.45 -7.45
CA GLY A 71 4.24 -14.92 -7.86
C GLY A 71 5.40 -14.20 -7.18
N LYS A 72 6.60 -14.44 -7.71
CA LYS A 72 7.85 -13.90 -7.17
C LYS A 72 7.88 -12.37 -7.09
N PRO A 73 7.34 -11.60 -8.07
CA PRO A 73 7.34 -10.13 -7.98
C PRO A 73 6.53 -9.62 -6.79
N TRP A 74 5.34 -10.18 -6.55
CA TRP A 74 4.52 -9.83 -5.38
C TRP A 74 5.22 -10.20 -4.07
N LEU A 75 5.72 -11.43 -3.93
CA LEU A 75 6.35 -11.87 -2.67
C LEU A 75 7.64 -11.10 -2.34
N ARG A 76 8.40 -10.68 -3.36
CA ARG A 76 9.55 -9.79 -3.18
C ARG A 76 9.12 -8.41 -2.70
N PHE A 77 8.08 -7.85 -3.30
CA PHE A 77 7.50 -6.58 -2.85
C PHE A 77 7.03 -6.70 -1.39
N ALA A 78 6.22 -7.71 -1.07
CA ALA A 78 5.69 -7.92 0.28
C ALA A 78 6.79 -8.05 1.33
N THR A 79 7.83 -8.84 1.03
CA THR A 79 8.99 -9.02 1.92
C THR A 79 9.78 -7.71 2.09
N ALA A 80 10.05 -6.98 1.02
CA ALA A 80 10.85 -5.76 1.07
C ALA A 80 10.15 -4.64 1.85
N HIS A 81 8.83 -4.54 1.70
CA HIS A 81 7.99 -3.58 2.43
C HIS A 81 7.60 -4.08 3.84
N LYS A 82 8.01 -5.29 4.22
CA LYS A 82 7.69 -5.95 5.49
C LYS A 82 6.19 -5.89 5.77
N LEU A 83 5.37 -6.21 4.77
CA LEU A 83 3.92 -6.15 4.87
C LEU A 83 3.43 -7.09 5.97
N GLN A 84 2.47 -6.62 6.76
CA GLN A 84 1.84 -7.37 7.84
C GLN A 84 0.34 -7.53 7.59
N VAL A 85 -0.24 -8.52 8.25
CA VAL A 85 -1.70 -8.67 8.29
C VAL A 85 -2.27 -7.46 9.02
N GLY A 86 -3.28 -6.82 8.45
CA GLY A 86 -3.85 -5.58 8.97
C GLY A 86 -3.30 -4.31 8.30
N ASP A 87 -2.16 -4.37 7.59
CA ASP A 87 -1.70 -3.22 6.80
C ASP A 87 -2.72 -2.87 5.70
N ARG A 88 -2.87 -1.58 5.39
CA ARG A 88 -3.66 -1.10 4.26
C ARG A 88 -2.76 -0.93 3.04
N PHE A 89 -3.05 -1.68 1.99
CA PHE A 89 -2.44 -1.49 0.68
C PHE A 89 -3.36 -0.63 -0.21
N THR A 90 -2.83 0.43 -0.81
CA THR A 90 -3.54 1.26 -1.78
C THR A 90 -2.74 1.37 -3.07
N LEU A 91 -3.38 1.06 -4.20
CA LEU A 91 -2.86 1.29 -5.54
C LEU A 91 -3.54 2.51 -6.15
N TYR A 92 -2.74 3.40 -6.70
CA TYR A 92 -3.19 4.59 -7.44
C TYR A 92 -2.72 4.52 -8.88
N GLU A 93 -3.53 5.06 -9.79
CA GLU A 93 -3.09 5.57 -11.08
C GLU A 93 -2.82 7.07 -10.91
N VAL A 94 -1.62 7.50 -11.26
CA VAL A 94 -1.22 8.91 -11.22
C VAL A 94 -1.22 9.44 -12.64
N LYS A 95 -1.98 10.51 -12.86
CA LYS A 95 -2.08 11.21 -14.14
C LYS A 95 -1.35 12.55 -14.03
N ASP A 96 -0.20 12.63 -14.67
CA ASP A 96 0.54 13.88 -14.82
C ASP A 96 0.07 14.61 -16.09
N GLN A 97 -0.18 15.90 -15.98
CA GLN A 97 -0.56 16.70 -17.15
C GLN A 97 0.61 16.75 -18.14
N GLY A 98 0.44 16.11 -19.30
CA GLY A 98 1.44 16.07 -20.38
C GLY A 98 2.34 14.84 -20.39
N GLY A 99 2.19 13.90 -19.45
CA GLY A 99 2.97 12.66 -19.38
C GLY A 99 2.10 11.39 -19.47
N PRO A 100 2.72 10.22 -19.71
CA PRO A 100 2.01 8.95 -19.55
C PRO A 100 1.63 8.73 -18.08
N SER A 101 0.46 8.13 -17.85
CA SER A 101 0.07 7.74 -16.49
C SER A 101 0.99 6.63 -15.95
N TYR A 102 1.15 6.59 -14.63
CA TYR A 102 1.92 5.56 -13.94
C TYR A 102 1.23 5.10 -12.67
N TYR A 103 1.64 3.94 -12.15
CA TYR A 103 1.06 3.41 -10.92
C TYR A 103 1.91 3.75 -9.70
N ARG A 104 1.25 4.08 -8.59
CA ARG A 104 1.88 4.30 -7.29
C ARG A 104 1.24 3.41 -6.24
N VAL A 105 2.05 2.87 -5.34
CA VAL A 105 1.61 2.07 -4.20
C VAL A 105 1.96 2.77 -2.91
N GLU A 106 0.99 2.83 -2.01
CA GLU A 106 1.18 3.23 -0.63
C GLU A 106 0.73 2.13 0.31
N VAL A 107 1.47 1.98 1.41
CA VAL A 107 1.19 1.02 2.46
C VAL A 107 1.02 1.80 3.75
N GLY A 108 -0.21 1.84 4.26
CA GLY A 108 -0.54 2.41 5.56
C GLY A 108 -0.52 1.33 6.62
N ARG A 109 0.05 1.63 7.79
CA ARG A 109 -0.05 0.77 8.98
C ARG A 109 -1.04 1.39 9.93
N GLU A 110 -2.09 0.66 10.27
CA GLU A 110 -2.99 1.09 11.34
C GLU A 110 -2.27 0.81 12.66
N ILE A 111 -1.84 1.88 13.34
CA ILE A 111 -1.26 1.77 14.67
C ILE A 111 -2.44 1.65 15.63
N TYR A 112 -2.75 0.45 16.08
CA TYR A 112 -3.57 0.29 17.28
C TYR A 112 -2.72 0.79 18.44
N PHE A 113 -3.04 1.97 18.98
CA PHE A 113 -2.56 2.38 20.30
C PHE A 113 -3.18 1.40 21.30
N LEU A 114 -2.51 0.28 21.54
CA LEU A 114 -2.84 -0.60 22.64
C LEU A 114 -2.70 0.25 23.90
N GLY A 115 -3.83 0.53 24.54
CA GLY A 115 -3.91 1.44 25.68
C GLY A 115 -2.82 1.13 26.69
N ILE A 116 -2.18 2.19 27.21
CA ILE A 116 -1.48 2.10 28.48
C ILE A 116 -2.52 1.54 29.47
N PRO A 117 -2.30 0.37 30.10
CA PRO A 117 -3.15 -0.04 31.18
C PRO A 117 -2.91 0.97 32.31
N ASP A 118 -3.92 1.79 32.59
CA ASP A 118 -3.96 2.54 33.84
C ASP A 118 -3.99 1.53 34.99
N GLY A 119 -2.80 1.27 35.55
CA GLY A 119 -2.61 0.66 36.86
C GLY A 119 -2.59 -0.87 36.91
N GLY A 120 -1.45 -1.42 37.33
CA GLY A 120 -1.38 -2.77 37.90
C GLY A 120 -0.12 -3.52 37.51
N ALA A 121 0.78 -3.69 38.47
CA ALA A 121 2.13 -4.23 38.30
C ALA A 121 2.19 -5.65 37.69
N ASN A 122 3.40 -5.99 37.22
CA ASN A 122 3.97 -7.32 36.96
C ASN A 122 3.88 -7.83 35.50
N ALA A 123 4.91 -7.58 34.69
CA ALA A 123 5.57 -8.62 33.87
C ALA A 123 6.72 -8.05 33.01
N MET A 124 7.93 -8.46 33.38
CA MET A 124 9.09 -8.81 32.55
C MET A 124 9.27 -8.13 31.18
N GLY A 125 10.34 -7.34 31.10
CA GLY A 125 10.65 -6.48 29.96
C GLY A 125 10.99 -7.20 28.67
N HIS A 126 10.59 -6.56 27.58
CA HIS A 126 11.35 -6.55 26.33
C HIS A 126 11.47 -5.10 25.87
N GLN A 127 12.72 -4.65 25.81
CA GLN A 127 13.11 -3.33 25.34
C GLN A 127 12.81 -3.23 23.84
N GLY A 128 11.61 -2.76 23.49
CA GLY A 128 11.20 -2.46 22.13
C GLY A 128 11.58 -1.02 21.78
N LEU A 129 12.71 -0.86 21.09
CA LEU A 129 13.23 0.42 20.59
C LEU A 129 12.13 1.23 19.88
N LEU A 130 11.89 2.45 20.37
CA LEU A 130 11.05 3.45 19.72
C LEU A 130 11.50 3.63 18.26
N ARG A 131 10.66 3.24 17.30
CA ARG A 131 10.86 3.62 15.89
C ARG A 131 9.77 4.59 15.51
N GLN A 132 10.16 5.84 15.36
CA GLN A 132 9.32 6.90 14.82
C GLN A 132 8.76 6.50 13.45
N PRO A 133 7.58 7.03 13.07
CA PRO A 133 7.02 6.84 11.75
C PRO A 133 7.97 7.38 10.67
N THR A 134 8.60 6.48 9.91
CA THR A 134 9.29 6.86 8.68
C THR A 134 8.25 7.01 7.58
N THR A 135 7.67 8.20 7.46
CA THR A 135 7.17 8.65 6.16
C THR A 135 8.36 8.75 5.20
N PRO A 136 8.21 8.42 3.90
CA PRO A 136 9.27 8.65 2.92
C PRO A 136 9.51 10.14 2.63
N TYR A 137 8.70 11.03 3.22
CA TYR A 137 8.90 12.46 3.23
C TYR A 137 9.03 12.91 4.69
N GLY A 138 10.27 13.07 5.14
CA GLY A 138 10.60 13.77 6.39
C GLY A 138 10.45 15.27 6.19
N VAL A 139 9.22 15.76 6.12
CA VAL A 139 8.91 17.17 6.33
C VAL A 139 7.89 17.25 7.45
N GLU A 140 8.37 17.69 8.60
CA GLU A 140 7.57 18.13 9.72
C GLU A 140 6.75 19.34 9.24
N LEU A 141 5.46 19.14 8.97
CA LEU A 141 4.53 20.27 8.93
C LEU A 141 4.41 20.74 10.38
N ALA A 142 5.30 21.65 10.79
CA ALA A 142 5.11 22.41 12.00
C ALA A 142 3.79 23.17 11.85
N LEU A 143 2.73 22.65 12.47
CA LEU A 143 1.51 23.38 12.74
C LEU A 143 1.89 24.51 13.72
N THR A 144 2.30 25.65 13.17
CA THR A 144 2.34 26.90 13.93
C THR A 144 0.91 27.24 14.32
N LEU A 145 0.49 26.76 15.49
CA LEU A 145 -0.64 27.30 16.21
C LEU A 145 -0.24 28.71 16.66
N ALA A 146 -0.75 29.73 15.97
CA ALA A 146 -0.80 31.06 16.57
C ALA A 146 -1.76 31.01 17.77
N PRO A 147 -1.39 31.54 18.95
CA PRO A 147 -2.30 31.57 20.10
C PRO A 147 -3.52 32.47 19.78
N PRO A 148 -4.69 32.18 20.36
CA PRO A 148 -5.86 33.02 20.18
C PRO A 148 -5.59 34.40 20.80
N ASN A 149 -5.73 35.45 20.01
CA ASN A 149 -5.81 36.82 20.51
C ASN A 149 -7.01 36.91 21.44
N VAL A 150 -6.76 37.25 22.70
CA VAL A 150 -7.76 37.73 23.64
C VAL A 150 -7.92 39.24 23.37
N GLU A 151 -9.15 39.69 23.18
CA GLU A 151 -9.55 41.08 23.44
C GLU A 151 -10.54 41.07 24.60
#